data_AF-A0A920BMK4-F1
#
_entry.id   AF-A0A920BMK4-F1
#
_cell.length_a   1.000
_cell.length_b   1.000
_cell.length_c   1.000
_cell.angle_alpha   90.00
_cell.angle_beta   90.00
_cell.angle_gamma   90.00
#
_symmetry.space_group_name_H-M   'P 1'
#
loop_
_entity.id
_entity.type
_entity.pdbx_description
1 polymer ?
#
loop_
_entity_poly.entity_id
_entity_poly.type
_entity_poly.pdbx_seq_one_letter_code
_entity_poly.pdbx_strand_id
1 'polypeptide(L)'
;MVKEGALKALLQCQRWCYYRSFVIMLTYPFIAAGGISDGRTMAAAFALGAEGVQMGTQMLSCLESQSTSNWKESIVNARETDTYF
;
A
#
# COMPACT_ATOMS: atom_id res chain seq x y z
N MET A 1 -3.71 26.43 5.07
CA MET A 1 -2.25 26.64 5.02
C MET A 1 -1.57 25.39 5.59
N VAL A 2 -1.55 24.32 4.80
CA VAL A 2 -0.86 23.07 5.15
C VAL A 2 0.63 23.36 5.04
N LYS A 3 1.34 23.35 6.17
CA LYS A 3 2.79 23.57 6.20
C LYS A 3 3.46 22.49 5.35
N GLU A 4 4.33 22.92 4.43
CA GLU A 4 4.98 22.13 3.38
C GLU A 4 5.83 20.93 3.86
N GLY A 5 6.03 20.74 5.17
CA GLY A 5 6.70 19.57 5.73
C GLY A 5 5.84 18.31 5.83
N ALA A 6 4.53 18.42 5.57
CA ALA A 6 3.56 17.31 5.62
C ALA A 6 3.28 16.70 4.24
N LEU A 7 4.22 16.80 3.29
CA LEU A 7 4.23 15.93 2.11
C LEU A 7 4.59 14.51 2.58
N LYS A 8 3.54 13.88 3.09
CA LYS A 8 3.36 12.48 3.47
C LYS A 8 4.42 11.58 2.86
N ALA A 9 5.23 10.95 3.70
CA ALA A 9 6.10 9.86 3.30
C ALA A 9 5.23 8.68 2.81
N LEU A 10 4.79 8.73 1.55
CA LEU A 10 4.30 7.60 0.79
C LEU A 10 5.53 6.76 0.43
N LEU A 11 5.99 5.97 1.39
CA LEU A 11 7.08 5.03 1.19
C LEU A 11 6.51 3.77 0.53
N GLN A 12 6.92 3.52 -0.72
CA GLN A 12 6.55 2.32 -1.49
C GLN A 12 7.06 1.06 -0.76
N CYS A 13 6.14 0.21 -0.32
CA CYS A 13 6.34 -0.89 0.62
C CYS A 13 6.82 -2.20 -0.03
N GLN A 14 7.70 -2.17 -1.05
CA GLN A 14 8.21 -3.41 -1.68
C GLN A 14 9.37 -4.05 -0.88
N ARG A 15 10.01 -3.32 0.05
CA ARG A 15 11.24 -3.76 0.72
C ARG A 15 11.21 -3.61 2.24
N TRP A 16 10.10 -4.01 2.86
CA TRP A 16 9.85 -3.82 4.30
C TRP A 16 10.71 -4.69 5.22
N CYS A 17 11.17 -5.86 4.78
CA CYS A 17 11.94 -6.76 5.66
C CYS A 17 13.35 -6.25 6.00
N TYR A 18 13.92 -5.30 5.25
CA TYR A 18 15.31 -4.87 5.47
C TYR A 18 15.48 -3.68 6.43
N TYR A 19 14.39 -2.96 6.76
CA TYR A 19 14.48 -1.65 7.40
C TYR A 19 13.56 -1.49 8.62
N ARG A 20 13.34 -2.56 9.41
CA ARG A 20 12.60 -2.48 10.69
C ARG A 20 13.11 -1.33 11.57
N SER A 21 14.43 -1.11 11.60
CA SER A 21 15.08 -0.03 12.36
C SER A 21 14.78 1.38 11.84
N PHE A 22 14.46 1.53 10.55
CA PHE A 22 14.11 2.84 9.97
C PHE A 22 12.69 3.25 10.33
N VAL A 23 11.76 2.30 10.32
CA VAL A 23 10.34 2.55 10.59
C VAL A 23 10.11 2.98 12.05
N ILE A 24 10.81 2.37 13.01
CA ILE A 24 10.75 2.78 14.43
C ILE A 24 11.37 4.16 14.70
N MET A 25 12.14 4.70 13.75
CA MET A 25 12.81 6.00 13.88
C MET A 25 11.99 7.16 13.31
N LEU A 26 10.82 6.87 12.72
CA LEU A 26 9.94 7.91 12.20
C LEU A 26 9.12 8.48 13.36
N THR A 27 9.48 9.68 13.78
CA THR A 27 8.71 10.48 14.76
C THR A 27 7.39 11.00 14.16
N TYR A 28 7.25 10.95 12.83
CA TYR A 28 6.08 11.46 12.12
C TYR A 28 5.12 10.35 11.71
N PRO A 29 3.80 10.65 11.70
CA PRO A 29 2.79 9.71 11.23
C PRO A 29 3.04 9.32 9.77
N PHE A 30 2.95 8.02 9.47
CA PHE A 30 3.11 7.51 8.11
C PHE A 30 2.00 6.52 7.73
N ILE A 31 1.77 6.41 6.42
CA ILE A 31 0.79 5.50 5.83
C ILE A 31 1.57 4.42 5.06
N ALA A 32 1.31 3.16 5.35
CA ALA A 32 1.91 2.06 4.60
C ALA A 32 1.19 1.87 3.25
N ALA A 33 1.93 1.70 2.16
CA ALA A 33 1.36 1.60 0.82
C ALA A 33 2.06 0.54 -0.03
N GLY A 34 1.30 -0.39 -0.62
CA GLY A 34 1.80 -1.44 -1.51
C GLY A 34 1.82 -2.83 -0.87
N GLY A 35 1.31 -3.83 -1.60
CA GLY A 35 1.22 -5.22 -1.10
C GLY A 35 0.16 -5.45 -0.01
N ILE A 36 -0.73 -4.48 0.23
CA ILE A 36 -1.80 -4.55 1.23
C ILE A 36 -3.11 -4.93 0.52
N SER A 37 -3.61 -6.12 0.83
CA SER A 37 -4.73 -6.73 0.11
C SER A 37 -5.79 -7.35 1.03
N ASP A 38 -5.46 -7.53 2.32
CA ASP A 38 -6.32 -8.21 3.28
C ASP A 38 -6.12 -7.68 4.71
N GLY A 39 -6.95 -8.15 5.63
CA GLY A 39 -6.86 -7.76 7.04
C GLY A 39 -5.53 -8.15 7.70
N ARG A 40 -4.87 -9.23 7.25
CA ARG A 40 -3.60 -9.69 7.82
C ARG A 40 -2.45 -8.76 7.44
N THR A 41 -2.35 -8.39 6.17
CA THR A 41 -1.36 -7.42 5.69
C THR A 41 -1.58 -6.04 6.30
N MET A 42 -2.84 -5.64 6.48
CA MET A 42 -3.18 -4.41 7.22
C MET A 42 -2.76 -4.47 8.69
N ALA A 43 -3.05 -5.57 9.40
CA ALA A 43 -2.63 -5.75 10.79
C ALA A 43 -1.10 -5.75 10.93
N ALA A 44 -0.37 -6.34 9.98
CA ALA A 44 1.08 -6.30 9.93
C ALA A 44 1.60 -4.85 9.77
N ALA A 45 0.96 -4.04 8.93
CA ALA A 45 1.29 -2.63 8.76
C ALA A 45 1.12 -1.82 10.07
N PHE A 46 0.02 -2.05 10.78
CA PHE A 46 -0.21 -1.42 12.08
C PHE A 46 0.76 -1.90 13.16
N ALA A 47 1.08 -3.20 13.20
CA ALA A 47 2.10 -3.76 14.10
C ALA A 47 3.53 -3.21 13.83
N LEU A 48 3.73 -2.61 12.66
CA LEU A 48 4.96 -1.94 12.26
C LEU A 48 4.94 -0.43 12.56
N GLY A 49 3.83 0.13 13.04
CA GLY A 49 3.72 1.53 13.46
C GLY A 49 3.06 2.46 12.46
N ALA A 50 2.46 1.94 11.38
CA ALA A 50 1.71 2.76 10.45
C ALA A 50 0.42 3.29 11.10
N GLU A 51 0.00 4.51 10.78
CA GLU A 51 -1.30 5.06 11.22
C GLU A 51 -2.43 4.71 10.25
N GLY A 52 -2.07 4.32 9.03
CA GLY A 52 -3.02 4.01 7.97
C GLY A 52 -2.39 3.14 6.91
N VAL A 53 -3.25 2.62 6.03
CA VAL A 53 -2.84 1.85 4.86
C VAL A 53 -3.45 2.43 3.60
N GLN A 54 -2.71 2.39 2.50
CA GLN A 54 -3.17 2.73 1.17
C GLN A 54 -3.20 1.48 0.30
N MET A 55 -4.39 1.18 -0.25
CA MET A 55 -4.61 0.11 -1.21
C MET A 55 -4.74 0.70 -2.62
N GLY A 56 -4.16 0.02 -3.61
CA GLY A 56 -4.17 0.44 -5.01
C GLY A 56 -4.79 -0.61 -5.92
N THR A 57 -3.98 -1.58 -6.35
CA THR A 57 -4.37 -2.68 -7.26
C THR A 57 -5.65 -3.39 -6.83
N GLN A 58 -5.83 -3.64 -5.52
CA GLN A 58 -7.05 -4.24 -4.95
C GLN A 58 -8.31 -3.38 -5.16
N MET A 59 -8.20 -2.04 -5.07
CA MET A 59 -9.36 -1.16 -5.24
C MET A 59 -9.80 -1.08 -6.71
N LEU A 60 -8.85 -1.23 -7.65
CA LEU A 60 -9.14 -1.21 -9.08
C LEU A 60 -10.00 -2.40 -9.54
N SER A 61 -9.89 -3.56 -8.87
CA SER A 61 -10.69 -4.75 -9.14
C SER A 61 -12.05 -4.78 -8.42
N CYS A 62 -12.38 -3.77 -7.62
CA CYS A 62 -13.66 -3.70 -6.90
C CYS A 62 -14.86 -3.52 -7.86
N LEU A 63 -16.05 -3.97 -7.44
CA LEU A 63 -17.29 -3.79 -8.20
C LEU A 63 -17.58 -2.31 -8.50
N GLU A 64 -17.37 -1.44 -7.51
CA GLU A 64 -17.58 0.02 -7.61
C GLU A 64 -16.56 0.75 -8.50
N SER A 65 -15.44 0.10 -8.84
CA SER A 65 -14.44 0.70 -9.74
C SER A 65 -15.03 0.91 -11.13
N GLN A 66 -14.79 2.06 -11.74
CA GLN A 66 -15.29 2.38 -13.09
C GLN A 66 -14.49 1.69 -14.20
N SER A 67 -13.53 0.84 -13.86
CA SER A 67 -12.76 0.06 -14.82
C SER A 67 -13.61 -0.96 -15.58
N THR A 68 -13.24 -1.23 -16.83
CA THR A 68 -13.88 -2.29 -17.65
C THR A 68 -13.73 -3.67 -17.00
N SER A 69 -14.73 -4.54 -17.16
CA SER A 69 -14.74 -5.92 -16.63
C SER A 69 -13.47 -6.70 -16.98
N ASN A 70 -13.05 -6.65 -18.24
CA ASN A 70 -11.84 -7.34 -18.72
C ASN A 70 -10.58 -6.91 -17.94
N TRP A 71 -10.49 -5.64 -17.57
CA TRP A 71 -9.34 -5.12 -16.83
C TRP A 71 -9.37 -5.57 -15.38
N LYS A 72 -10.54 -5.56 -14.74
CA LYS A 72 -10.71 -6.12 -13.39
C LYS A 72 -10.38 -7.62 -13.36
N GLU A 73 -10.86 -8.38 -14.34
CA GLU A 73 -10.54 -9.81 -14.48
C GLU A 73 -9.06 -10.04 -14.71
N SER A 74 -8.38 -9.22 -15.51
CA SER A 74 -6.92 -9.32 -15.68
C SER A 74 -6.18 -9.13 -14.36
N ILE A 75 -6.64 -8.21 -13.50
CA ILE A 75 -6.05 -7.99 -12.18
C ILE A 75 -6.30 -9.19 -11.25
N VAL A 76 -7.52 -9.74 -11.27
CA VAL A 76 -7.89 -10.89 -10.42
C VAL A 76 -7.15 -12.17 -10.84
N ASN A 77 -6.90 -12.36 -12.12
CA ASN A 77 -6.21 -13.53 -12.67
C ASN A 77 -4.68 -13.37 -12.75
N ALA A 78 -4.15 -12.17 -12.51
CA ALA A 78 -2.71 -11.91 -12.54
C ALA A 78 -1.99 -12.62 -11.38
N ARG A 79 -0.77 -13.09 -11.66
CA ARG A 79 0.18 -13.56 -10.66
C ARG A 79 1.02 -12.40 -10.13
N GLU A 80 1.67 -12.61 -9.00
CA GLU A 80 2.58 -11.65 -8.38
C GLU A 80 3.75 -11.23 -9.29
N THR A 81 4.10 -12.06 -10.27
CA THR A 81 5.18 -11.82 -11.24
C THR A 81 4.73 -11.07 -12.50
N ASP A 82 3.45 -10.80 -12.68
CA ASP A 82 2.91 -10.28 -13.94
C ASP A 82 2.97 -8.74 -14.03
N THR A 83 3.67 -8.09 -13.10
CA THR A 83 4.00 -6.66 -13.15
C THR A 83 5.36 -6.42 -13.79
N TYR A 84 5.40 -5.54 -14.79
CA TYR A 84 6.62 -5.11 -15.50
C TYR A 84 6.89 -3.62 -15.24
N PHE A 85 8.16 -3.20 -15.33
CA PHE A 85 8.63 -1.82 -15.09
C PHE A 85 8.94 -1.09 -16.39
#